data_AF-A0A0D6AXV6-F1
#
_entry.id   AF-A0A0D6AXV6-F1
#
_cell.length_a   1.000
_cell.length_b   1.000
_cell.length_c   1.000
_cell.angle_alpha   90.00
_cell.angle_beta   90.00
_cell.angle_gamma   90.00
#
_symmetry.space_group_name_H-M   'P 1'
#
loop_
_entity.id
_entity.type
_entity.pdbx_description
1 polymer ?
#
loop_
_entity_poly.entity_id
_entity_poly.type
_entity_poly.pdbx_seq_one_letter_code
_entity_poly.pdbx_strand_id
1 'polypeptide(L)'
;MTLESLFEAHVAAGFDPAAFQDLSLKEYGLAMRGARARIRAEHEARAWLAWHVEALRRCPSLPSFRSFLGGRSGPEAPQPATEMQAMFDTVATAWARSPAARG
;
A
#
# COMPACT_ATOMS: atom_id res chain seq x y z
N MET A 1 32.47 12.72 -7.90
CA MET A 1 31.75 11.56 -8.45
C MET A 1 32.55 11.10 -9.67
N THR A 2 33.18 9.94 -9.58
CA THR A 2 34.04 9.36 -10.64
C THR A 2 33.26 8.28 -11.41
N LEU A 3 33.73 7.92 -12.62
CA LEU A 3 33.12 6.82 -13.40
C LEU A 3 33.16 5.50 -12.63
N GLU A 4 34.27 5.23 -11.93
CA GLU A 4 34.45 4.07 -11.06
C GLU A 4 33.37 4.03 -9.96
N SER A 5 33.12 5.15 -9.28
CA SER A 5 32.09 5.22 -8.23
C SER A 5 30.67 5.01 -8.76
N LEU A 6 30.40 5.31 -10.03
CA LEU A 6 29.11 5.04 -10.68
C LEU A 6 28.98 3.56 -11.03
N PHE A 7 30.06 2.95 -11.53
CA PHE A 7 30.11 1.51 -11.81
C PHE A 7 29.93 0.69 -10.53
N GLU A 8 30.63 1.03 -9.45
CA GLU A 8 30.47 0.38 -8.15
C GLU A 8 29.02 0.46 -7.65
N ALA A 9 28.40 1.63 -7.74
CA ALA A 9 27.01 1.81 -7.35
C ALA A 9 26.03 1.01 -8.22
N HIS A 10 26.28 0.90 -9.53
CA HIS A 10 25.52 0.07 -10.46
C HIS A 10 25.54 -1.40 -10.05
N VAL A 11 26.73 -1.93 -9.76
CA VAL A 11 26.91 -3.33 -9.33
C VAL A 11 26.30 -3.55 -7.95
N ALA A 12 26.51 -2.62 -7.01
CA ALA A 12 25.91 -2.69 -5.66
C ALA A 12 24.38 -2.65 -5.68
N ALA A 13 23.78 -1.98 -6.67
CA ALA A 13 22.33 -1.98 -6.90
C ALA A 13 21.80 -3.33 -7.44
N GLY A 14 22.69 -4.26 -7.81
CA GLY A 14 22.39 -5.60 -8.31
C GLY A 14 22.18 -5.67 -9.82
N PHE A 15 22.66 -4.67 -10.57
CA PHE A 15 22.60 -4.70 -12.03
C PHE A 15 23.81 -5.42 -12.63
N ASP A 16 23.65 -5.90 -13.86
CA ASP A 16 24.72 -6.54 -14.62
C ASP A 16 25.89 -5.55 -14.86
N PRO A 17 27.13 -5.88 -14.43
CA PRO A 17 28.30 -5.06 -14.69
C PRO A 17 28.53 -4.80 -16.19
N ALA A 18 28.26 -5.79 -17.06
CA ALA A 18 28.51 -5.66 -18.49
C ALA A 18 27.62 -4.61 -19.16
N ALA A 19 26.41 -4.41 -18.64
CA ALA A 19 25.46 -3.43 -19.16
C ALA A 19 25.83 -1.97 -18.85
N PHE A 20 26.75 -1.72 -17.91
CA PHE A 20 27.07 -0.34 -17.48
C PHE A 20 27.62 0.52 -18.61
N GLN A 21 28.48 -0.05 -19.46
CA GLN A 21 29.15 0.68 -20.54
C GLN A 21 28.18 1.19 -21.61
N ASP A 22 27.02 0.55 -21.74
CA ASP A 22 26.02 0.85 -22.77
C ASP A 22 24.97 1.87 -22.29
N LEU A 23 25.00 2.25 -21.01
CA LEU A 23 24.03 3.15 -20.43
C LEU A 23 24.40 4.62 -20.66
N SER A 24 23.42 5.41 -21.09
CA SER A 24 23.50 6.86 -20.93
C SER A 24 23.37 7.25 -19.45
N LEU A 25 23.92 8.41 -19.07
CA LEU A 25 23.77 8.95 -17.71
C LEU A 25 22.29 9.12 -17.30
N LYS A 26 21.40 9.38 -18.26
CA LYS A 26 19.96 9.49 -18.02
C LYS A 26 19.36 8.14 -17.63
N GLU A 27 19.69 7.08 -18.37
CA GLU A 27 19.22 5.72 -18.12
C GLU A 27 19.78 5.18 -16.80
N TYR A 28 21.08 5.37 -16.57
CA TYR A 28 21.70 5.08 -15.28
C TYR A 28 20.95 5.76 -14.12
N GLY A 29 20.67 7.07 -14.25
CA GLY A 29 19.94 7.81 -13.23
C GLY A 29 18.51 7.29 -12.99
N LEU A 30 17.80 6.86 -14.03
CA LEU A 30 16.48 6.23 -13.92
C LEU A 30 16.56 4.88 -13.22
N ALA A 31 17.48 4.01 -13.64
CA ALA A 31 17.70 2.69 -13.07
C ALA A 31 18.05 2.77 -11.57
N MET A 32 18.99 3.66 -11.20
CA MET A 32 19.41 3.85 -9.82
C MET A 32 18.31 4.41 -8.92
N ARG A 33 17.41 5.27 -9.44
CA ARG A 33 16.23 5.70 -8.69
C ARG A 33 15.29 4.54 -8.39
N GLY A 34 15.06 3.66 -9.38
CA GLY A 34 14.29 2.43 -9.20
C GLY A 34 14.92 1.51 -8.16
N ALA A 35 16.22 1.26 -8.28
CA ALA A 35 16.98 0.44 -7.32
C ALA A 35 16.88 1.00 -5.89
N ARG A 36 17.05 2.32 -5.72
CA ARG A 36 16.90 2.98 -4.41
C ARG A 36 15.51 2.79 -3.82
N ALA A 37 14.45 2.92 -4.63
CA ALA A 37 13.09 2.71 -4.16
C ALA A 37 12.86 1.26 -3.70
N ARG A 38 13.36 0.27 -4.47
CA ARG A 38 13.33 -1.15 -4.09
C ARG A 38 14.07 -1.41 -2.78
N ILE A 39 15.33 -0.98 -2.67
CA ILE A 39 16.17 -1.19 -1.48
C ILE A 39 15.50 -0.58 -0.24
N ARG A 40 14.92 0.62 -0.37
CA ARG A 40 14.18 1.26 0.72
C ARG A 40 12.97 0.42 1.15
N ALA A 41 12.15 -0.04 0.20
CA ALA A 41 10.99 -0.86 0.51
C ALA A 41 11.38 -2.17 1.20
N GLU A 42 12.45 -2.83 0.74
CA GLU A 42 12.95 -4.05 1.38
C GLU A 42 13.48 -3.79 2.79
N HIS A 43 14.20 -2.67 3.00
CA HIS A 43 14.68 -2.28 4.32
C HIS A 43 13.51 -2.00 5.28
N GLU A 44 12.51 -1.24 4.85
CA GLU A 44 11.29 -0.96 5.63
C GLU A 44 10.55 -2.25 5.97
N ALA A 45 10.40 -3.18 5.01
CA ALA A 45 9.78 -4.48 5.24
C ALA A 45 10.55 -5.33 6.28
N ARG A 46 11.89 -5.38 6.18
CA ARG A 46 12.74 -6.11 7.16
C ARG A 46 12.66 -5.48 8.55
N ALA A 47 12.69 -4.16 8.64
CA ALA A 47 12.55 -3.44 9.91
C ALA A 47 11.18 -3.69 10.54
N TRP A 48 10.11 -3.64 9.74
CA TRP A 48 8.75 -3.94 10.18
C TRP A 48 8.62 -5.38 10.70
N LEU A 49 9.17 -6.35 9.96
CA LEU A 49 9.18 -7.75 10.36
C LEU A 49 9.92 -7.94 11.68
N ALA A 50 11.13 -7.39 11.82
CA ALA A 50 11.93 -7.51 13.04
C ALA A 50 11.19 -6.92 14.26
N TRP A 51 10.56 -5.75 14.08
CA TRP A 51 9.73 -5.14 15.11
C TRP A 51 8.53 -6.01 15.49
N HIS A 52 7.79 -6.53 14.52
CA HIS A 52 6.61 -7.37 14.77
C HIS A 52 6.97 -8.68 15.45
N VAL A 53 8.09 -9.33 15.07
CA VAL A 53 8.57 -10.54 15.74
C VAL A 53 8.79 -10.28 17.23
N GLU A 54 9.49 -9.21 17.59
CA GLU A 54 9.75 -8.90 19.00
C GLU A 54 8.49 -8.43 19.74
N ALA A 55 7.62 -7.64 19.08
CA ALA A 55 6.36 -7.21 19.67
C ALA A 55 5.43 -8.39 19.97
N LEU A 56 5.32 -9.35 19.04
CA LEU A 56 4.51 -10.55 19.22
C LEU A 56 5.10 -11.47 20.28
N ARG A 57 6.43 -11.59 20.37
CA ARG A 57 7.11 -12.35 21.45
C ARG A 57 6.76 -11.82 22.84
N ARG A 58 6.55 -10.51 22.97
CA ARG A 58 6.17 -9.85 24.23
C ARG A 58 4.65 -9.83 24.48
N CYS A 59 3.85 -10.27 23.52
CA CYS A 59 2.40 -10.22 23.62
C CYS A 59 1.87 -11.42 24.44
N PRO A 60 1.14 -11.20 25.56
CA PRO A 60 0.64 -12.30 26.39
C PRO A 60 -0.37 -13.21 25.69
N SER A 61 -1.12 -12.66 24.72
CA SER A 61 -2.10 -13.38 23.90
C SER A 61 -2.19 -12.72 22.53
N LEU A 62 -2.08 -13.52 21.47
CA LEU A 62 -2.20 -13.02 20.11
C LEU A 62 -3.65 -12.61 19.78
N PRO A 63 -3.86 -11.52 19.01
CA PRO A 63 -5.17 -11.21 18.46
C PRO A 63 -5.62 -12.32 17.51
N SER A 64 -6.94 -12.49 17.35
CA SER A 64 -7.46 -13.41 16.34
C SER A 64 -7.02 -12.97 14.94
N PHE A 65 -6.82 -13.93 14.02
CA PHE A 65 -6.40 -13.64 12.66
C PHE A 65 -7.31 -12.62 11.96
N ARG A 66 -8.63 -12.72 12.18
CA ARG A 66 -9.61 -11.76 11.66
C ARG A 66 -9.38 -10.34 12.17
N SER A 67 -9.11 -10.20 13.47
CA SER A 67 -8.78 -8.90 14.09
C SER A 67 -7.45 -8.35 13.58
N PHE A 68 -6.46 -9.22 13.34
CA PHE A 68 -5.14 -8.83 12.85
C PHE A 68 -5.16 -8.29 11.42
N LEU A 69 -6.00 -8.86 10.55
CA LEU A 69 -6.19 -8.37 9.18
C LEU A 69 -7.00 -7.05 9.08
N GLY A 70 -7.32 -6.40 10.21
CA GLY A 70 -8.20 -5.24 10.23
C GLY A 70 -9.67 -5.57 9.96
N GLY A 71 -10.02 -6.86 9.94
CA GLY A 71 -11.42 -7.28 9.95
C GLY A 71 -12.04 -6.85 11.27
N ARG A 72 -13.10 -6.03 11.22
CA ARG A 72 -13.81 -5.60 12.42
C ARG A 72 -14.16 -6.83 13.25
N SER A 73 -13.65 -6.85 14.48
CA SER A 73 -13.93 -7.87 15.48
C SER A 73 -15.32 -7.61 16.06
N GLY A 74 -16.37 -7.99 15.32
CA GLY A 74 -17.75 -7.82 15.76
C GLY A 74 -18.73 -7.69 14.59
N PRO A 75 -20.03 -7.88 14.83
CA PRO A 75 -21.04 -7.46 13.87
C PRO A 75 -20.86 -5.97 13.58
N GLU A 76 -20.92 -5.58 12.31
CA GLU A 76 -21.02 -4.17 11.94
C GLU A 76 -22.25 -3.59 12.64
N ALA A 77 -22.07 -2.46 13.34
CA ALA A 77 -23.19 -1.83 14.03
C ALA A 77 -24.32 -1.62 13.01
N PRO A 78 -25.57 -2.02 13.33
CA PRO A 78 -26.69 -1.76 12.44
C PRO A 78 -26.72 -0.27 12.09
N GLN A 79 -26.93 0.04 10.81
CA GLN A 79 -27.05 1.43 10.37
C GLN A 79 -28.16 2.12 11.19
N PRO A 80 -27.92 3.32 11.75
CA PRO A 80 -28.93 4.00 12.55
C PRO A 80 -30.18 4.28 11.70
N ALA A 81 -31.36 4.07 12.30
CA ALA A 81 -32.64 4.19 11.61
C ALA A 81 -32.84 5.57 10.93
N THR A 82 -32.22 6.61 11.47
CA THR A 82 -32.22 7.97 10.89
C THR A 82 -31.51 8.05 9.54
N GLU A 83 -30.39 7.34 9.38
CA GLU A 83 -29.67 7.30 8.10
C GLU A 83 -30.42 6.45 7.07
N MET A 84 -31.02 5.34 7.51
CA MET A 84 -31.90 4.55 6.65
C MET A 84 -33.10 5.37 6.17
N GLN A 85 -33.73 6.14 7.05
CA GLN A 85 -34.85 7.02 6.69
C GLN A 85 -34.41 8.10 5.69
N ALA A 86 -33.27 8.76 5.93
CA ALA A 86 -32.73 9.75 5.01
C ALA A 86 -32.41 9.16 3.63
N MET A 87 -31.89 7.93 3.58
CA MET A 87 -31.68 7.19 2.32
C MET A 87 -33.01 6.94 1.61
N PHE A 88 -34.02 6.40 2.32
CA PHE A 88 -35.34 6.14 1.73
C PHE A 88 -36.02 7.41 1.21
N ASP A 89 -35.95 8.50 1.95
CA ASP A 89 -36.53 9.79 1.55
C ASP A 89 -35.83 10.34 0.30
N THR A 90 -34.51 10.16 0.21
CA THR A 90 -33.73 10.57 -0.96
C THR A 90 -34.13 9.76 -2.20
N VAL A 91 -34.25 8.43 -2.05
CA VAL A 91 -34.68 7.53 -3.13
C VAL A 91 -36.12 7.85 -3.57
N ALA A 92 -37.03 8.05 -2.63
CA ALA A 92 -38.42 8.41 -2.91
C ALA A 92 -38.54 9.75 -3.66
N THR A 93 -37.76 10.74 -3.24
CA THR A 93 -37.72 12.06 -3.91
C THR A 93 -37.17 11.95 -5.33
N ALA A 94 -36.10 11.17 -5.53
CA ALA A 94 -35.52 10.94 -6.85
C ALA A 94 -36.50 10.19 -7.77
N TRP A 95 -37.20 9.19 -7.23
CA TRP A 95 -38.23 8.44 -7.95
C TRP A 95 -39.40 9.33 -8.38
N ALA A 96 -39.90 10.18 -7.47
CA ALA A 96 -41.01 11.10 -7.76
C ALA A 96 -40.65 12.14 -8.84
N ARG A 97 -39.36 12.48 -9.00
CA ARG A 97 -38.86 13.37 -10.06
C ARG A 97 -38.62 12.67 -11.39
N SER A 98 -38.66 11.33 -11.41
CA SER A 98 -38.44 10.55 -12.62
C SER A 98 -39.64 10.66 -13.57
N PRO A 99 -39.43 10.86 -14.89
CA PRO A 99 -40.52 10.95 -15.86
C PRO A 99 -41.38 9.68 -15.97
N ALA A 100 -40.88 8.53 -15.51
CA ALA A 100 -41.60 7.26 -15.47
C ALA A 100 -42.73 7.20 -14.43
N ALA A 101 -42.75 8.11 -13.43
CA ALA A 101 -43.76 8.13 -12.37
C ALA A 101 -45.04 8.91 -12.73
N ARG A 102 -45.14 9.47 -13.95
CA ARG A 102 -46.28 10.27 -14.44
C ARG A 102 -47.15 9.53 -15.47
N GLY A 103 -47.27 8.21 -15.33
CA GLY A 103 -48.16 7.35 -16.12
C GLY A 103 -49.28 6.79 -15.26
#